data_AF-A0A4U8T565-F1
#
_entry.id   AF-A0A4U8T565-F1
#
_cell.length_a   1.000
_cell.length_b   1.000
_cell.length_c   1.000
_cell.angle_alpha   90.00
_cell.angle_beta   90.00
_cell.angle_gamma   90.00
#
_symmetry.space_group_name_H-M   'P 1'
#
loop_
_entity.id
_entity.type
_entity.pdbx_description
1 polymer ?
#
loop_
_entity_poly.entity_id
_entity_poly.type
_entity_poly.pdbx_seq_one_letter_code
_entity_poly.pdbx_strand_id
1 'polypeptide(L)'
;MRIIIFVLALFLSACVDVKIASQVPQMAYLILQDSINKPSKSCKAQNIKAHTKVGLLDISANTPFDSTNLYLFKNAQMSIIEDKKWIAQPADMLKSLMLSRLQSQCVQVALPPFGTQKLDKMLKISLLSLQIVSEFHKGEFDRTAGNEHISDASNAYSAHISIFYEIINTKTYNVLKSGTISIKKPIQSLQNEYITQGFMQAVQVAFDEIAGGI
;
A
#
# COMPACT_ATOMS: atom_id res chain seq x y z
N MET A 1 48.76 9.77 54.80
CA MET A 1 48.53 10.32 53.44
C MET A 1 48.42 9.25 52.35
N ARG A 2 49.14 8.11 52.42
CA ARG A 2 49.05 7.02 51.41
C ARG A 2 47.76 6.20 51.42
N ILE A 3 47.06 6.11 52.55
CA ILE A 3 45.81 5.33 52.69
C ILE A 3 44.60 6.04 52.04
N ILE A 4 44.59 7.38 52.04
CA ILE A 4 43.49 8.18 51.47
C ILE A 4 43.42 8.01 49.93
N ILE A 5 44.57 7.83 49.29
CA ILE A 5 44.67 7.63 47.84
C ILE A 5 44.09 6.26 47.42
N PHE A 6 44.25 5.23 48.26
CA PHE A 6 43.72 3.89 47.98
C PHE A 6 42.20 3.82 48.12
N VAL A 7 41.61 4.56 49.06
CA VAL A 7 40.16 4.61 49.24
C VAL A 7 39.49 5.36 48.08
N LEU A 8 40.12 6.44 47.58
CA LEU A 8 39.58 7.20 46.45
C LEU A 8 39.60 6.39 45.14
N ALA A 9 40.62 5.54 44.94
CA ALA A 9 40.70 4.66 43.78
C ALA A 9 39.61 3.57 43.75
N LEU A 10 39.16 3.09 44.91
CA LEU A 10 38.06 2.10 45.02
C LEU A 10 36.68 2.70 44.66
N PHE A 11 36.48 4.00 44.83
CA PHE A 11 35.23 4.67 44.44
C PHE A 11 35.15 4.97 42.94
N LEU A 12 36.29 5.10 42.25
CA LEU A 12 36.36 5.34 40.81
C LEU A 12 36.17 4.07 39.96
N SER A 13 36.26 2.88 40.57
CA SER A 13 35.94 1.59 39.94
C SER A 13 34.47 1.18 40.08
N ALA A 14 33.60 2.07 40.56
CA ALA A 14 32.15 1.85 40.46
C ALA A 14 31.76 1.98 38.97
N CYS A 15 31.81 0.86 38.25
CA CYS A 15 31.23 0.73 36.92
C CYS A 15 29.77 1.15 37.02
N VAL A 16 29.47 2.35 36.56
CA VAL A 16 28.09 2.80 36.37
C VAL A 16 27.57 1.95 35.22
N ASP A 17 26.87 0.87 35.54
CA ASP A 17 26.12 0.10 34.56
C ASP A 17 24.96 0.99 34.13
N VAL A 18 25.25 1.88 33.18
CA VAL A 18 24.24 2.72 32.55
C VAL A 18 23.40 1.76 31.73
N LYS A 19 22.40 1.19 32.39
CA LYS A 19 21.35 0.39 31.79
C LYS A 19 20.51 1.37 30.96
N ILE A 20 21.01 1.73 29.78
CA ILE A 20 20.26 2.50 28.80
C ILE A 20 19.11 1.58 28.41
N ALA A 21 17.97 1.76 29.09
CA ALA A 21 16.68 1.29 28.63
C ALA A 21 16.31 2.11 27.40
N SER A 22 17.07 1.92 26.32
CA SER A 22 16.72 2.40 25.00
C SER A 22 15.53 1.56 24.58
N GLN A 23 14.33 2.03 24.92
CA GLN A 23 13.10 1.53 24.34
C GLN A 23 13.18 1.84 22.86
N VAL A 24 13.75 0.92 22.09
CA VAL A 24 13.72 0.98 20.63
C VAL A 24 12.25 1.11 20.26
N PRO A 25 11.83 2.18 19.58
CA PRO A 25 10.43 2.37 19.24
C PRO A 25 9.96 1.13 18.48
N GLN A 26 8.86 0.53 18.92
CA GLN A 26 8.30 -0.64 18.27
C GLN A 26 7.72 -0.22 16.92
N MET A 27 8.51 -0.39 15.85
CA MET A 27 8.09 -0.11 14.48
C MET A 27 7.20 -1.24 13.97
N ALA A 28 5.97 -0.91 13.56
CA ALA A 28 5.09 -1.85 12.89
C ALA A 28 5.38 -1.87 11.38
N TYR A 29 5.58 -3.07 10.83
CA TYR A 29 5.73 -3.28 9.39
C TYR A 29 4.42 -3.82 8.81
N LEU A 30 3.89 -3.10 7.82
CA LEU A 30 2.66 -3.40 7.10
C LEU A 30 3.00 -4.01 5.74
N ILE A 31 2.17 -4.95 5.28
CA ILE A 31 2.33 -5.60 3.98
C ILE A 31 1.00 -5.61 3.23
N LEU A 32 1.02 -5.28 1.95
CA LEU A 32 -0.11 -5.52 1.05
C LEU A 32 -0.03 -6.97 0.58
N GLN A 33 -0.65 -7.87 1.32
CA GLN A 33 -0.74 -9.28 0.94
C GLN A 33 -2.19 -9.64 0.64
N ASP A 34 -2.40 -10.46 -0.39
CA ASP A 34 -3.69 -11.08 -0.62
C ASP A 34 -3.95 -12.10 0.49
N SER A 35 -4.77 -11.74 1.47
CA SER A 35 -5.22 -12.68 2.51
C SER A 35 -6.19 -13.72 1.97
N ILE A 36 -6.59 -13.59 0.70
CA ILE A 36 -7.57 -14.43 0.06
C ILE A 36 -6.83 -15.51 -0.75
N ASN A 37 -6.54 -16.63 -0.08
CA ASN A 37 -6.36 -17.94 -0.72
C ASN A 37 -7.69 -18.37 -1.39
N LYS A 38 -8.22 -17.59 -2.32
CA LYS A 38 -9.26 -18.09 -3.23
C LYS A 38 -8.52 -18.99 -4.20
N PRO A 39 -8.87 -20.29 -4.29
CA PRO A 39 -8.25 -21.16 -5.27
C PRO A 39 -8.39 -20.48 -6.62
N SER A 40 -7.24 -20.17 -7.23
CA SER A 40 -7.15 -19.67 -8.60
C SER A 40 -8.12 -20.51 -9.44
N LYS A 41 -9.07 -19.85 -10.11
CA LYS A 41 -9.97 -20.56 -11.03
C LYS A 41 -9.05 -21.33 -11.95
N SER A 42 -9.09 -22.66 -11.83
CA SER A 42 -8.22 -23.55 -12.60
C SER A 42 -8.37 -23.17 -14.06
N CYS A 43 -7.32 -22.61 -14.67
CA CYS A 43 -7.27 -22.22 -16.08
C CYS A 43 -7.37 -23.42 -17.05
N LYS A 44 -7.89 -24.56 -16.58
CA LYS A 44 -8.15 -25.77 -17.35
C LYS A 44 -9.36 -25.54 -18.26
N ALA A 45 -9.05 -25.45 -19.55
CA ALA A 45 -9.87 -25.97 -20.64
C ALA A 45 -11.32 -25.45 -20.73
N GLN A 46 -11.53 -24.14 -20.65
CA GLN A 46 -12.68 -23.51 -21.33
C GLN A 46 -12.19 -22.93 -22.65
N ASN A 47 -12.28 -23.78 -23.68
CA ASN A 47 -12.30 -23.49 -25.12
C ASN A 47 -11.83 -22.09 -25.56
N ILE A 48 -10.56 -22.03 -25.99
CA ILE A 48 -10.08 -21.30 -27.17
C ILE A 48 -10.70 -19.90 -27.34
N LYS A 49 -10.34 -18.97 -26.44
CA LYS A 49 -10.12 -17.57 -26.81
C LYS A 49 -8.75 -17.19 -26.27
N ALA A 50 -7.92 -16.64 -27.14
CA ALA A 50 -6.48 -16.45 -27.00
C ALA A 50 -6.05 -16.11 -25.56
N HIS A 51 -5.09 -16.87 -25.02
CA HIS A 51 -4.36 -16.45 -23.83
C HIS A 51 -3.67 -15.12 -24.16
N THR A 52 -4.28 -13.99 -23.79
CA THR A 52 -3.68 -12.67 -23.96
C THR A 52 -2.33 -12.67 -23.25
N LYS A 53 -1.27 -12.37 -24.01
CA LYS A 53 0.08 -12.18 -23.48
C LYS A 53 0.30 -10.70 -23.22
N VAL A 54 0.45 -10.34 -21.95
CA VAL A 54 0.70 -8.95 -21.53
C VAL A 54 2.13 -8.81 -21.06
N GLY A 55 2.85 -7.82 -21.59
CA GLY A 55 4.08 -7.33 -20.98
C GLY A 55 3.76 -6.33 -19.87
N LEU A 56 3.98 -6.67 -18.61
CA LEU A 56 3.93 -5.68 -17.54
C LEU A 56 5.27 -4.92 -17.55
N LEU A 57 5.26 -3.70 -18.09
CA LEU A 57 6.46 -2.87 -18.23
C LEU A 57 7.05 -2.56 -16.87
N ASP A 58 6.30 -1.82 -16.06
CA ASP A 58 6.65 -1.59 -14.67
C ASP A 58 5.45 -1.08 -13.88
N ILE A 59 5.60 -1.12 -12.56
CA ILE A 59 4.79 -0.34 -11.63
C ILE A 59 5.72 0.67 -11.00
N SER A 60 5.52 1.95 -11.33
CA SER A 60 6.27 3.05 -10.72
C SER A 60 5.43 3.72 -9.64
N ALA A 61 6.08 4.42 -8.70
CA ALA A 61 5.41 5.26 -7.74
C ALA A 61 5.95 6.68 -7.81
N ASN A 62 5.06 7.66 -7.73
CA ASN A 62 5.45 9.07 -7.66
C ASN A 62 5.83 9.43 -6.22
N THR A 63 6.80 10.33 -6.07
CA THR A 63 7.11 10.95 -4.79
C THR A 63 5.85 11.62 -4.19
N PRO A 64 5.56 11.43 -2.90
CA PRO A 64 6.40 10.79 -1.88
C PRO A 64 6.11 9.29 -1.65
N PHE A 65 5.29 8.67 -2.49
CA PHE A 65 4.83 7.28 -2.36
C PHE A 65 5.82 6.24 -2.89
N ASP A 66 6.98 6.67 -3.37
CA ASP A 66 8.16 5.88 -3.73
C ASP A 66 9.04 5.50 -2.51
N SER A 67 8.46 5.56 -1.31
CA SER A 67 9.12 5.25 -0.04
C SER A 67 8.31 4.25 0.78
N THR A 68 8.94 3.66 1.81
CA THR A 68 8.27 2.75 2.75
C THR A 68 7.41 3.48 3.79
N ASN A 69 7.34 4.80 3.76
CA ASN A 69 6.60 5.56 4.75
C ASN A 69 5.08 5.44 4.53
N LEU A 70 4.33 5.44 5.62
CA LEU A 70 2.88 5.52 5.58
C LEU A 70 2.45 6.98 5.76
N TYR A 71 1.66 7.50 4.81
CA TYR A 71 1.25 8.89 4.81
C TYR A 71 -0.18 9.06 5.33
N LEU A 72 -0.38 10.09 6.15
CA LEU A 72 -1.68 10.58 6.59
C LEU A 72 -1.92 11.94 5.94
N PHE A 73 -3.04 12.08 5.24
CA PHE A 73 -3.54 13.32 4.69
C PHE A 73 -4.68 13.84 5.55
N LYS A 74 -4.46 14.98 6.20
CA LYS A 74 -5.43 15.61 7.11
C LYS A 74 -5.37 17.12 6.93
N ASN A 75 -6.51 17.77 6.79
CA ASN A 75 -6.62 19.24 6.70
C ASN A 75 -5.69 19.85 5.63
N ALA A 76 -5.66 19.25 4.44
CA ALA A 76 -4.78 19.64 3.31
C ALA A 76 -3.27 19.49 3.57
N GLN A 77 -2.87 18.87 4.68
CA GLN A 77 -1.47 18.59 5.00
C GLN A 77 -1.21 17.08 4.96
N MET A 78 -0.05 16.72 4.42
CA MET A 78 0.47 15.35 4.46
C MET A 78 1.52 15.22 5.57
N SER A 79 1.43 14.17 6.36
CA SER A 79 2.40 13.80 7.40
C SER A 79 2.73 12.32 7.33
N ILE A 80 3.87 11.93 7.89
CA ILE A 80 4.27 10.51 8.04
C ILE A 80 3.70 9.97 9.36
N ILE A 81 3.28 8.71 9.37
CA ILE A 81 2.96 7.96 10.60
C ILE A 81 4.25 7.29 11.08
N GLU A 82 4.88 7.84 12.11
CA GLU A 82 6.24 7.46 12.52
C GLU A 82 6.39 6.02 13.03
N ASP A 83 5.35 5.45 13.64
CA ASP A 83 5.37 4.09 14.20
C ASP A 83 5.02 2.98 13.19
N LYS A 84 4.75 3.34 11.92
CA LYS A 84 4.28 2.39 10.90
C LYS A 84 4.97 2.60 9.56
N LYS A 85 5.43 1.50 8.96
CA LYS A 85 6.04 1.50 7.63
C LYS A 85 5.53 0.34 6.80
N TRP A 86 5.56 0.50 5.49
CA TRP A 86 5.48 -0.62 4.57
C TRP A 86 6.75 -1.47 4.68
N ILE A 87 6.61 -2.79 4.57
CA ILE A 87 7.75 -3.73 4.60
C ILE A 87 8.65 -3.59 3.37
N ALA A 88 8.10 -3.09 2.26
CA ALA A 88 8.80 -2.84 0.99
C ALA A 88 8.22 -1.58 0.31
N GLN A 89 8.83 -1.16 -0.79
CA GLN A 89 8.26 -0.05 -1.56
C GLN A 89 6.85 -0.42 -2.07
N PRO A 90 5.89 0.51 -2.02
CA PRO A 90 4.55 0.29 -2.55
C PRO A 90 4.51 -0.25 -3.98
N ALA A 91 5.37 0.28 -4.86
CA ALA A 91 5.50 -0.19 -6.23
C ALA A 91 5.76 -1.70 -6.34
N ASP A 92 6.70 -2.23 -5.53
CA ASP A 92 7.07 -3.65 -5.53
C ASP A 92 5.93 -4.54 -5.01
N MET A 93 5.27 -4.11 -3.93
CA MET A 93 4.11 -4.83 -3.39
C MET A 93 2.95 -4.84 -4.39
N LEU A 94 2.68 -3.71 -5.06
CA LEU A 94 1.65 -3.64 -6.09
C LEU A 94 2.00 -4.49 -7.31
N LYS A 95 3.28 -4.61 -7.67
CA LYS A 95 3.73 -5.44 -8.79
C LYS A 95 3.43 -6.90 -8.56
N SER A 96 3.75 -7.43 -7.37
CA SER A 96 3.46 -8.83 -7.04
C SER A 96 1.95 -9.10 -7.01
N LEU A 97 1.16 -8.18 -6.44
CA LEU A 97 -0.30 -8.27 -6.43
C LEU A 97 -0.91 -8.22 -7.83
N MET A 98 -0.42 -7.35 -8.72
CA MET A 98 -0.94 -7.24 -10.09
C MET A 98 -0.61 -8.48 -10.91
N LEU A 99 0.61 -9.02 -10.75
CA LEU A 99 1.01 -10.28 -11.37
C LEU A 99 0.07 -11.43 -10.96
N SER A 100 -0.16 -11.58 -9.65
CA SER A 100 -1.11 -12.56 -9.12
C SER A 100 -2.51 -12.35 -9.70
N ARG A 101 -2.97 -11.09 -9.76
CA ARG A 101 -4.31 -10.77 -10.26
C ARG A 101 -4.50 -11.14 -11.72
N LEU A 102 -3.56 -10.78 -12.58
CA LEU A 102 -3.59 -11.12 -14.01
C LEU A 102 -3.54 -12.63 -14.23
N GLN A 103 -2.66 -13.33 -13.51
CA GLN A 103 -2.58 -14.79 -13.58
C GLN A 103 -3.88 -15.47 -13.11
N SER A 104 -4.57 -14.90 -12.10
CA SER A 104 -5.89 -15.39 -11.65
C SER A 104 -6.99 -15.25 -12.70
N GLN A 105 -6.78 -14.39 -13.71
CA GLN A 105 -7.66 -14.21 -14.87
C GLN A 105 -7.13 -14.93 -16.13
N CYS A 106 -6.18 -15.86 -15.96
CA CYS A 106 -5.57 -16.64 -17.04
C CYS A 106 -4.83 -15.80 -18.11
N VAL A 107 -4.40 -14.59 -17.76
CA VAL A 107 -3.53 -13.74 -18.57
C VAL A 107 -2.08 -14.21 -18.40
N GLN A 108 -1.37 -14.41 -19.51
CA GLN A 108 0.06 -14.72 -19.47
C GLN A 108 0.83 -13.41 -19.34
N VAL A 109 1.59 -13.25 -18.26
CA VAL A 109 2.34 -12.02 -18.00
C VAL A 109 3.82 -12.24 -18.24
N ALA A 110 4.44 -11.37 -19.04
CA ALA A 110 5.87 -11.26 -19.20
C ALA A 110 6.39 -10.00 -18.49
N LEU A 111 7.58 -10.08 -17.92
CA LEU A 111 8.30 -8.95 -17.33
C LEU A 111 9.49 -8.58 -18.23
N PRO A 112 9.91 -7.30 -18.27
CA PRO A 112 11.06 -6.90 -19.05
C PRO A 112 12.37 -7.52 -18.51
N PRO A 113 13.39 -7.68 -19.38
CA PRO A 113 13.36 -7.42 -20.82
C PRO A 113 12.54 -8.47 -21.59
N PHE A 114 11.74 -8.05 -22.58
CA PHE A 114 10.80 -8.94 -23.27
C PHE A 114 11.42 -9.80 -24.38
N GLY A 115 12.61 -9.44 -24.89
CA GLY A 115 13.33 -10.22 -25.90
C GLY A 115 12.48 -10.55 -27.13
N THR A 116 12.43 -11.83 -27.50
CA THR A 116 11.67 -12.35 -28.66
C THR A 116 10.22 -12.73 -28.34
N GLN A 117 9.73 -12.42 -27.13
CA GLN A 117 8.38 -12.78 -26.73
C GLN A 117 7.34 -11.98 -27.54
N LYS A 118 6.43 -12.71 -28.19
CA LYS A 118 5.26 -12.10 -28.85
C LYS A 118 4.22 -11.75 -27.79
N LEU A 119 4.16 -10.47 -27.45
CA LEU A 119 3.17 -9.88 -26.56
C LEU A 119 2.01 -9.31 -27.39
N ASP A 120 0.79 -9.35 -26.86
CA ASP A 120 -0.39 -8.73 -27.47
C ASP A 120 -0.56 -7.28 -27.00
N LYS A 121 -0.31 -7.05 -25.71
CA LYS A 121 -0.45 -5.75 -25.05
C LYS A 121 0.73 -5.51 -24.10
N MET A 122 1.02 -4.25 -23.82
CA MET A 122 1.86 -3.84 -22.69
C MET A 122 1.00 -3.07 -21.68
N LEU A 123 1.30 -3.26 -20.41
CA LEU A 123 0.66 -2.57 -19.30
C LEU A 123 1.72 -1.77 -18.54
N LYS A 124 1.45 -0.48 -18.33
CA LYS A 124 2.25 0.40 -17.47
C LYS A 124 1.35 0.96 -16.38
N ILE A 125 1.85 0.98 -15.14
CA ILE A 125 1.12 1.46 -13.97
C ILE A 125 1.98 2.50 -13.25
N SER A 126 1.36 3.60 -12.83
CA SER A 126 1.97 4.64 -12.00
C SER A 126 1.10 4.89 -10.77
N LEU A 127 1.65 4.65 -9.58
CA LEU A 127 1.02 4.95 -8.29
C LEU A 127 1.11 6.46 -8.05
N LEU A 128 -0.04 7.12 -8.08
CA LEU A 128 -0.16 8.56 -7.86
C LEU A 128 -0.40 8.90 -6.39
N SER A 129 -1.12 8.04 -5.66
CA SER A 129 -1.31 8.21 -4.22
C SER A 129 -1.45 6.87 -3.49
N LEU A 130 -0.88 6.80 -2.29
CA LEU A 130 -1.10 5.74 -1.32
C LEU A 130 -1.04 6.32 0.09
N GLN A 131 -2.20 6.68 0.63
CA GLN A 131 -2.28 7.43 1.88
C GLN A 131 -3.55 7.11 2.65
N ILE A 132 -3.52 7.34 3.96
CA ILE A 132 -4.72 7.40 4.78
C ILE A 132 -5.26 8.82 4.70
N VAL A 133 -6.54 9.00 4.43
CA VAL A 133 -7.22 10.28 4.45
C VAL A 133 -8.06 10.36 5.71
N SER A 134 -7.88 11.41 6.51
CA SER A 134 -8.77 11.72 7.63
C SER A 134 -9.84 12.69 7.16
N GLU A 135 -11.10 12.28 7.23
CA GLU A 135 -12.24 13.12 6.89
C GLU A 135 -12.78 13.73 8.20
N PHE A 136 -12.59 15.04 8.37
CA PHE A 136 -13.22 15.77 9.47
C PHE A 136 -14.71 15.87 9.14
N HIS A 137 -15.55 15.06 9.79
CA HIS A 137 -16.97 15.38 9.86
C HIS A 137 -17.10 16.65 10.71
N LYS A 138 -17.17 17.80 10.05
CA LYS A 138 -17.73 18.99 10.67
C LYS A 138 -19.15 18.58 11.03
N GLY A 139 -19.40 18.34 12.32
CA GLY A 139 -20.74 18.03 12.81
C GLY A 139 -21.71 19.00 12.16
N GLU A 140 -22.65 18.46 11.42
CA GLU A 140 -23.81 19.21 10.98
C GLU A 140 -24.50 19.65 12.27
N PHE A 141 -24.29 20.92 12.64
CA PHE A 141 -24.98 21.53 13.77
C PHE A 141 -26.42 21.76 13.32
N ASP A 142 -27.19 20.68 13.30
CA ASP A 142 -28.63 20.73 13.15
C ASP A 142 -29.18 21.41 14.40
N ARG A 143 -29.64 22.65 14.25
CA ARG A 143 -30.29 23.43 15.31
C ARG A 143 -31.68 22.92 15.68
N THR A 144 -32.10 21.78 15.13
CA THR A 144 -33.47 21.29 15.27
C THR A 144 -33.59 19.83 15.67
N ALA A 145 -33.14 19.47 16.88
CA ALA A 145 -33.86 18.53 17.75
C ALA A 145 -33.09 18.27 19.05
N GLY A 146 -33.74 18.51 20.19
CA GLY A 146 -33.27 18.10 21.51
C GLY A 146 -33.41 16.59 21.75
N ASN A 147 -32.86 15.76 20.86
CA ASN A 147 -32.73 14.32 21.04
C ASN A 147 -31.29 13.91 20.73
N GLU A 148 -30.54 13.59 21.78
CA GLU A 148 -29.18 13.07 21.72
C GLU A 148 -29.21 11.64 21.16
N HIS A 149 -29.31 11.53 19.84
CA HIS A 149 -28.97 10.30 19.14
C HIS A 149 -27.48 10.40 18.81
N ILE A 150 -26.64 9.82 19.67
CA ILE A 150 -25.23 9.55 19.37
C ILE A 150 -25.24 8.59 18.18
N SER A 151 -25.09 9.16 16.99
CA SER A 151 -24.87 8.39 15.77
C SER A 151 -23.44 7.87 15.84
N ASP A 152 -23.34 6.55 15.75
CA ASP A 152 -22.12 5.76 15.82
C ASP A 152 -20.98 6.38 15.00
N ALA A 153 -19.77 6.30 15.58
CA ALA A 153 -18.52 6.78 15.03
C ALA A 153 -18.41 6.56 13.50
N SER A 154 -18.75 7.60 12.75
CA SER A 154 -18.57 7.66 11.30
C SER A 154 -17.08 7.53 10.99
N ASN A 155 -16.74 6.61 10.09
CA ASN A 155 -15.35 6.21 9.81
C ASN A 155 -14.46 7.42 9.51
N ALA A 156 -13.73 7.92 10.51
CA ALA A 156 -12.94 9.15 10.43
C ALA A 156 -11.73 9.04 9.49
N TYR A 157 -11.43 7.83 9.02
CA TYR A 157 -10.28 7.52 8.20
C TYR A 157 -10.68 6.68 7.00
N SER A 158 -9.96 6.86 5.89
CA SER A 158 -10.08 6.04 4.68
C SER A 158 -8.71 5.71 4.11
N ALA A 159 -8.51 4.47 3.71
CA ALA A 159 -7.39 4.08 2.84
C ALA A 159 -7.66 4.59 1.43
N HIS A 160 -6.76 5.42 0.91
CA HIS A 160 -6.88 6.03 -0.42
C HIS A 160 -5.72 5.59 -1.31
N ILE A 161 -6.07 5.06 -2.48
CA ILE A 161 -5.12 4.75 -3.54
C ILE A 161 -5.56 5.44 -4.83
N SER A 162 -4.60 6.01 -5.55
CA SER A 162 -4.81 6.50 -6.91
C SER A 162 -3.73 5.97 -7.83
N ILE A 163 -4.16 5.41 -8.96
CA ILE A 163 -3.31 4.74 -9.94
C ILE A 163 -3.63 5.30 -11.33
N PHE A 164 -2.61 5.69 -12.07
CA PHE A 164 -2.69 5.88 -13.51
C PHE A 164 -2.22 4.62 -14.23
N TYR A 165 -2.92 4.24 -15.30
CA TYR A 165 -2.56 3.09 -16.11
C TYR A 165 -2.61 3.37 -17.60
N GLU A 166 -1.80 2.63 -18.36
CA GLU A 166 -1.77 2.65 -19.83
C GLU A 166 -1.73 1.21 -20.35
N ILE A 167 -2.66 0.87 -21.23
CA ILE A 167 -2.68 -0.39 -21.99
C ILE A 167 -2.29 -0.04 -23.42
N ILE A 168 -1.16 -0.60 -23.88
CA ILE A 168 -0.53 -0.26 -25.16
C ILE A 168 -0.62 -1.47 -26.07
N ASN A 169 -0.99 -1.26 -27.34
CA ASN A 169 -0.92 -2.30 -28.36
C ASN A 169 0.54 -2.51 -28.78
N THR A 170 1.07 -3.72 -28.72
CA THR A 170 2.49 -3.96 -29.04
C THR A 170 2.79 -4.00 -30.53
N LYS A 171 1.77 -4.14 -31.39
CA LYS A 171 1.93 -4.15 -32.85
C LYS A 171 1.97 -2.73 -33.42
N THR A 172 1.14 -1.84 -32.86
CA THR A 172 1.00 -0.45 -33.34
C THR A 172 1.63 0.58 -32.42
N TYR A 173 2.01 0.21 -31.20
CA TYR A 173 2.50 1.09 -30.14
C TYR A 173 1.54 2.20 -29.71
N ASN A 174 0.28 2.14 -30.13
CA ASN A 174 -0.76 3.08 -29.71
C ASN A 174 -1.34 2.69 -28.35
N VAL A 175 -1.68 3.69 -27.55
CA VAL A 175 -2.45 3.50 -26.31
C VAL A 175 -3.87 3.08 -26.68
N LEU A 176 -4.27 1.89 -26.23
CA LEU A 176 -5.61 1.34 -26.40
C LEU A 176 -6.58 1.89 -25.35
N LYS A 177 -6.10 2.01 -24.11
CA LYS A 177 -6.86 2.51 -22.96
C LYS A 177 -5.90 3.09 -21.95
N SER A 178 -6.25 4.23 -21.37
CA SER A 178 -5.56 4.80 -20.22
C SER A 178 -6.55 5.53 -19.33
N GLY A 179 -6.16 5.81 -18.10
CA GLY A 179 -6.98 6.55 -17.16
C GLY A 179 -6.41 6.55 -15.76
N THR A 180 -7.06 7.31 -14.90
CA THR A 180 -6.77 7.36 -13.47
C THR A 180 -7.91 6.72 -12.70
N ILE A 181 -7.57 5.76 -11.86
CA ILE A 181 -8.48 5.12 -10.92
C ILE A 181 -8.15 5.68 -9.54
N SER A 182 -9.15 6.15 -8.79
CA SER A 182 -8.98 6.66 -7.43
C SER A 182 -10.02 6.01 -6.52
N ILE A 183 -9.56 5.12 -5.64
CA ILE A 183 -10.41 4.37 -4.72
C ILE A 183 -10.15 4.83 -3.29
N LYS A 184 -11.22 5.16 -2.57
CA LYS A 184 -11.21 5.34 -1.11
C LYS A 184 -11.99 4.20 -0.46
N LYS A 185 -11.42 3.59 0.58
CA LYS A 185 -12.10 2.59 1.41
C LYS A 185 -12.08 3.03 2.87
N PRO A 186 -13.23 3.09 3.55
CA PRO A 186 -13.27 3.47 4.95
C PRO A 186 -12.47 2.48 5.80
N ILE A 187 -11.76 2.98 6.81
CA ILE A 187 -11.08 2.18 7.83
C ILE A 187 -11.56 2.62 9.21
N GLN A 188 -11.84 1.65 10.08
CA GLN A 188 -12.44 1.89 11.38
C GLN A 188 -11.46 2.58 12.35
N SER A 189 -10.18 2.23 12.26
CA SER A 189 -9.13 2.81 13.09
C SER A 189 -7.76 2.74 12.41
N LEU A 190 -6.75 3.35 13.03
CA LEU A 190 -5.35 3.29 12.58
C LEU A 190 -4.61 2.06 13.11
N GLN A 191 -5.31 1.01 13.58
CA GLN A 191 -4.63 -0.26 13.88
C GLN A 191 -4.21 -0.96 12.58
N ASN A 192 -3.11 -1.72 12.65
CA ASN A 192 -2.43 -2.28 11.49
C ASN A 192 -3.35 -3.16 10.61
N GLU A 193 -4.24 -3.93 11.23
CA GLU A 193 -5.19 -4.83 10.56
C GLU A 193 -6.16 -4.05 9.67
N TYR A 194 -6.81 -3.01 10.21
CA TYR A 194 -7.76 -2.18 9.45
C TYR A 194 -7.09 -1.39 8.33
N ILE A 195 -5.89 -0.86 8.57
CA ILE A 195 -5.11 -0.18 7.54
C ILE A 195 -4.83 -1.13 6.38
N THR A 196 -4.26 -2.30 6.69
CA THR A 196 -3.89 -3.30 5.68
C THR A 196 -5.11 -3.78 4.91
N GLN A 197 -6.21 -4.09 5.60
CA GLN A 197 -7.46 -4.51 4.98
C GLN A 197 -8.04 -3.43 4.07
N GLY A 198 -8.07 -2.17 4.52
CA GLY A 198 -8.59 -1.05 3.74
C GLY A 198 -7.82 -0.83 2.45
N PHE A 199 -6.48 -0.83 2.52
CA PHE A 199 -5.65 -0.70 1.32
C PHE A 199 -5.80 -1.92 0.40
N MET A 200 -5.82 -3.14 0.94
CA MET A 200 -6.01 -4.34 0.11
C MET A 200 -7.33 -4.32 -0.64
N GLN A 201 -8.44 -3.91 -0.01
CA GLN A 201 -9.72 -3.75 -0.68
C GLN A 201 -9.66 -2.66 -1.77
N ALA A 202 -8.98 -1.55 -1.51
CA ALA A 202 -8.85 -0.47 -2.49
C ALA A 202 -8.02 -0.90 -3.71
N VAL A 203 -6.91 -1.61 -3.47
CA VAL A 203 -6.03 -2.18 -4.52
C VAL A 203 -6.77 -3.22 -5.35
N GLN A 204 -7.49 -4.15 -4.72
CA GLN A 204 -8.25 -5.18 -5.44
C GLN A 204 -9.28 -4.55 -6.39
N VAL A 205 -10.04 -3.55 -5.95
CA VAL A 205 -11.00 -2.85 -6.81
C VAL A 205 -10.30 -2.17 -7.98
N ALA A 206 -9.19 -1.48 -7.74
CA ALA A 206 -8.44 -0.81 -8.81
C ALA A 206 -7.86 -1.81 -9.83
N PHE A 207 -7.31 -2.93 -9.35
CA PHE A 207 -6.72 -3.94 -10.22
C PHE A 207 -7.77 -4.74 -10.99
N ASP A 208 -8.96 -4.95 -10.44
CA ASP A 208 -10.08 -5.56 -11.14
C ASP A 208 -10.51 -4.73 -12.35
N GLU A 209 -10.54 -3.41 -12.21
CA GLU A 209 -10.85 -2.50 -13.31
C GLU A 209 -9.77 -2.50 -14.40
N ILE A 210 -8.49 -2.48 -14.02
CA ILE A 210 -7.37 -2.54 -14.97
C ILE A 210 -7.38 -3.88 -15.70
N ALA A 211 -7.50 -4.98 -14.96
CA ALA A 211 -7.46 -6.33 -15.51
C ALA A 211 -8.67 -6.61 -16.42
N GLY A 212 -9.85 -6.02 -16.14
CA GLY A 212 -10.99 -6.07 -17.05
C GLY A 212 -10.81 -5.32 -18.38
N GLY A 213 -9.78 -4.47 -18.50
CA GLY A 213 -9.39 -3.80 -19.76
C GLY A 213 -8.38 -4.59 -20.61
N ILE A 214 -7.85 -5.69 -20.07
CA ILE A 214 -6.88 -6.57 -20.74
C ILE A 214 -7.60 -7.66 -21.53
#